data_AF-A0A8X6QB86-F1
#
_entry.id   AF-A0A8X6QB86-F1
#
_cell.length_a   1.000
_cell.length_b   1.000
_cell.length_c   1.000
_cell.angle_alpha   90.00
_cell.angle_beta   90.00
_cell.angle_gamma   90.00
#
_symmetry.space_group_name_H-M   'P 1'
#
loop_
_entity.id
_entity.type
_entity.pdbx_description
1 polymer ?
#
loop_
_entity_poly.entity_id
_entity_poly.type
_entity_poly.pdbx_seq_one_letter_code
_entity_poly.pdbx_strand_id
1 'polypeptide(L)'
;MNFTTSLERIALVKVAVVILNNPENQDIVRIYDRPVNDGLCSVHERDLYIKQKISKCGIPNVLMEKILQLIPQIRRQFENWRYEHSLNFRHDFGRMNDICWNFLGTIDYMETAKRLVRSEDFTFFQRFPVACFYWLTNDVLRLWLAASTTEKANLIPYIFDRGTPNIILGIVEQWIIWLQAGAVKKRLYFYVKKFIHFPGVIPPPFEMWQELPSEEVKCLLRRILRDHFGTSIGRDIFSRMDANVRMQLFKEDPYSVLAMYLRWPLQTEFLEMAKHLYSSMDGGIFFMLIKHIISKICYKEESQLDYRILLKLFWLQSPDEFKNLPGIRLFSESIIFEYFFK
;
A
#
# COMPACT_ATOMS: atom_id res chain seq x y z
N MET A 1 21.72 -6.66 3.60
CA MET A 1 21.05 -5.54 2.89
C MET A 1 21.79 -4.26 3.26
N ASN A 2 22.46 -3.60 2.30
CA ASN A 2 23.11 -2.31 2.55
C ASN A 2 22.06 -1.19 2.37
N PHE A 3 21.48 -0.74 3.47
CA PHE A 3 20.54 0.39 3.54
C PHE A 3 21.27 1.73 3.59
N THR A 4 22.22 1.99 2.70
CA THR A 4 22.68 3.38 2.53
C THR A 4 21.59 4.16 1.81
N THR A 5 20.71 4.77 2.59
CA THR A 5 19.84 5.87 2.18
C THR A 5 20.72 6.93 1.53
N SER A 6 20.73 7.00 0.20
CA SER A 6 21.37 8.14 -0.44
C SER A 6 20.54 9.38 -0.09
N LEU A 7 21.17 10.41 0.47
CA LEU A 7 20.54 11.73 0.69
C LEU A 7 19.83 12.22 -0.58
N GLU A 8 20.39 11.86 -1.74
CA GLU A 8 19.80 12.03 -3.05
C GLU A 8 18.37 11.49 -3.13
N ARG A 9 18.10 10.24 -2.71
CA ARG A 9 16.76 9.65 -2.82
C ARG A 9 15.76 10.36 -1.91
N ILE A 10 16.17 10.73 -0.69
CA ILE A 10 15.34 11.52 0.23
C ILE A 10 15.00 12.87 -0.40
N ALA A 11 15.98 13.55 -0.99
CA ALA A 11 15.78 14.83 -1.67
C ALA A 11 14.83 14.69 -2.87
N LEU A 12 14.99 13.65 -3.70
CA LEU A 12 14.13 13.38 -4.85
C LEU A 12 12.66 13.17 -4.44
N VAL A 13 12.41 12.39 -3.40
CA VAL A 13 11.05 12.19 -2.86
C VAL A 13 10.45 13.50 -2.37
N LYS A 14 11.21 14.28 -1.58
CA LYS A 14 10.75 15.59 -1.08
C LYS A 14 10.40 16.55 -2.22
N VAL A 15 11.26 16.66 -3.23
CA VAL A 15 11.00 17.53 -4.39
C VAL A 15 9.76 17.07 -5.15
N ALA A 16 9.60 15.76 -5.39
CA ALA A 16 8.42 15.22 -6.05
C ALA A 16 7.12 15.51 -5.27
N VAL A 17 7.14 15.37 -3.93
CA VAL A 17 5.99 15.73 -3.08
C VAL A 17 5.68 17.21 -3.17
N VAL A 18 6.68 18.10 -3.11
CA VAL A 18 6.48 19.56 -3.24
C VAL A 18 5.87 19.93 -4.59
N ILE A 19 6.34 19.32 -5.69
CA ILE A 19 5.77 19.51 -7.04
C ILE A 19 4.29 19.13 -7.04
N LEU A 20 3.95 17.95 -6.50
CA LEU A 20 2.57 17.44 -6.50
C LEU A 20 1.64 18.19 -5.53
N ASN A 21 2.18 18.76 -4.46
CA ASN A 21 1.43 19.54 -3.49
C ASN A 21 1.18 20.99 -3.96
N ASN A 22 1.84 21.45 -5.02
CA ASN A 22 1.65 22.80 -5.54
C ASN A 22 0.25 22.92 -6.20
N PRO A 23 -0.60 23.88 -5.78
CA PRO A 23 -1.90 24.13 -6.40
C PRO A 23 -1.85 24.28 -7.93
N GLU A 24 -0.79 24.90 -8.47
CA GLU A 24 -0.59 25.09 -9.91
C GLU A 24 -0.38 23.78 -10.67
N ASN A 25 -0.02 22.70 -9.96
CA ASN A 25 0.26 21.37 -10.50
C ASN A 25 -0.84 20.35 -10.20
N GLN A 26 -1.98 20.75 -9.64
CA GLN A 26 -3.05 19.80 -9.30
C GLN A 26 -3.63 19.06 -10.51
N ASP A 27 -3.57 19.67 -11.69
CA ASP A 27 -3.90 19.06 -12.96
C ASP A 27 -2.96 17.89 -13.32
N ILE A 28 -1.69 17.89 -12.90
CA ILE A 28 -0.79 16.72 -13.05
C ILE A 28 -1.44 15.51 -12.39
N VAL A 29 -1.96 15.69 -11.18
CA VAL A 29 -2.62 14.61 -10.45
C VAL A 29 -3.88 14.14 -11.19
N ARG A 30 -4.72 15.08 -11.65
CA ARG A 30 -5.96 14.77 -12.38
C ARG A 30 -5.73 14.11 -13.74
N ILE A 31 -4.60 14.37 -14.40
CA ILE A 31 -4.27 13.78 -15.72
C ILE A 31 -4.11 12.26 -15.59
N TYR A 32 -3.55 11.80 -14.48
CA TYR A 32 -3.38 10.38 -14.26
C TYR A 32 -4.68 9.67 -13.84
N ASP A 33 -5.66 10.39 -13.26
CA ASP A 33 -6.99 9.83 -12.94
C ASP A 33 -7.82 9.53 -14.19
N ARG A 34 -7.46 10.09 -15.35
CA ARG A 34 -8.19 9.84 -16.60
C ARG A 34 -7.89 8.45 -17.15
N PRO A 35 -8.91 7.62 -17.43
CA PRO A 35 -8.70 6.33 -18.07
C PRO A 35 -7.94 6.51 -19.38
N VAL A 36 -6.99 5.61 -19.65
CA VAL A 36 -6.21 5.64 -20.91
C VAL A 36 -7.10 5.44 -22.14
N ASN A 37 -8.30 4.87 -21.94
CA ASN A 37 -9.25 4.56 -23.00
C ASN A 37 -10.14 5.73 -23.44
N ASP A 38 -10.04 6.91 -22.82
CA ASP A 38 -10.87 8.07 -23.19
C ASP A 38 -10.51 8.70 -24.55
N GLY A 39 -9.55 8.13 -25.30
CA GLY A 39 -9.17 8.57 -26.65
C GLY A 39 -8.54 9.97 -26.73
N LEU A 40 -8.45 10.68 -25.61
CA LEU A 40 -8.08 12.11 -25.55
C LEU A 40 -6.59 12.37 -25.28
N CYS A 41 -5.81 11.37 -24.86
CA CYS A 41 -4.37 11.55 -24.59
C CYS A 41 -3.62 10.21 -24.42
N SER A 42 -2.64 9.95 -25.27
CA SER A 42 -1.69 8.84 -25.16
C SER A 42 -0.78 8.99 -23.92
N VAL A 43 -0.23 7.88 -23.40
CA VAL A 43 0.74 7.91 -22.27
C VAL A 43 1.90 8.86 -22.58
N HIS A 44 2.37 8.87 -23.83
CA HIS A 44 3.45 9.75 -24.26
C HIS A 44 3.12 11.24 -24.15
N GLU A 45 1.90 11.63 -24.52
CA GLU A 45 1.44 13.02 -24.41
C GLU A 45 1.30 13.46 -22.94
N ARG A 46 0.87 12.55 -22.05
CA ARG A 46 0.84 12.82 -20.60
C ARG A 46 2.25 13.04 -20.06
N ASP A 47 3.18 12.16 -20.39
CA ASP A 47 4.58 12.27 -19.94
C ASP A 47 5.23 13.55 -20.45
N LEU A 48 4.98 13.90 -21.72
CA LEU A 48 5.48 15.14 -22.31
C LEU A 48 4.89 16.38 -21.62
N TYR A 49 3.59 16.39 -21.34
CA TYR A 49 2.93 17.47 -20.61
C TYR A 49 3.53 17.66 -19.21
N ILE A 50 3.66 16.56 -18.46
CA ILE A 50 4.19 16.59 -17.09
C ILE A 50 5.65 17.05 -17.11
N LYS A 51 6.46 16.55 -18.06
CA LYS A 51 7.84 16.98 -18.25
C LYS A 51 7.95 18.48 -18.57
N GLN A 52 7.12 18.99 -19.47
CA GLN A 52 7.07 20.42 -19.79
C GLN A 52 6.61 21.29 -18.61
N LYS A 53 5.76 20.74 -17.74
CA LYS A 53 5.27 21.45 -16.58
C LYS A 53 6.33 21.52 -15.48
N ILE A 54 6.99 20.41 -15.20
CA ILE A 54 8.05 20.31 -14.20
C ILE A 54 9.31 21.05 -14.62
N SER A 55 9.63 21.13 -15.92
CA SER A 55 10.78 21.90 -16.40
C SER A 55 10.70 23.39 -16.04
N LYS A 56 9.49 23.92 -15.87
CA LYS A 56 9.24 25.30 -15.40
C LYS A 56 9.62 25.51 -13.93
N CYS A 57 9.83 24.44 -13.15
CA CYS A 57 10.24 24.50 -11.75
C CYS A 57 11.75 24.75 -11.57
N GLY A 58 12.53 24.94 -12.65
CA GLY A 58 13.97 25.23 -12.57
C GLY A 58 14.83 24.03 -12.15
N ILE A 59 14.33 22.81 -12.32
CA ILE A 59 15.00 21.57 -11.90
C ILE A 59 15.98 21.12 -12.99
N PRO A 60 17.25 20.80 -12.65
CA PRO A 60 18.20 20.25 -13.61
C PRO A 60 17.69 18.99 -14.32
N ASN A 61 17.93 18.86 -15.63
CA ASN A 61 17.42 17.76 -16.46
C ASN A 61 17.72 16.36 -15.89
N VAL A 62 18.92 16.16 -15.32
CA VAL A 62 19.33 14.88 -14.73
C VAL A 62 18.45 14.49 -13.53
N LEU A 63 18.04 15.47 -12.71
CA LEU A 63 17.13 15.23 -11.58
C LEU A 63 15.68 15.11 -12.04
N MET A 64 15.30 15.85 -13.09
CA MET A 64 13.96 15.82 -13.66
C MET A 64 13.55 14.41 -14.11
N GLU A 65 14.42 13.68 -14.82
CA GLU A 65 14.14 12.31 -15.24
C GLU A 65 13.89 11.38 -14.03
N LYS A 66 14.69 11.52 -12.97
CA LYS A 66 14.50 10.73 -11.73
C LYS A 66 13.21 11.08 -10.98
N ILE A 67 12.81 12.35 -11.00
CA ILE A 67 11.56 12.83 -10.39
C ILE A 67 10.34 12.36 -11.18
N LEU A 68 10.39 12.42 -12.52
CA LEU A 68 9.32 11.93 -13.40
C LEU A 68 9.03 10.46 -13.15
N GLN A 69 10.06 9.64 -12.90
CA GLN A 69 9.90 8.23 -12.52
C GLN A 69 9.28 8.01 -11.13
N LEU A 70 9.34 9.01 -10.24
CA LEU A 70 8.85 8.93 -8.87
C LEU A 70 7.41 9.41 -8.71
N ILE A 71 7.01 10.43 -9.48
CA ILE A 71 5.69 11.07 -9.40
C ILE A 71 4.53 10.08 -9.47
N PRO A 72 4.48 9.15 -10.45
CA PRO A 72 3.40 8.17 -10.52
C PRO A 72 3.26 7.33 -9.24
N GLN A 73 4.38 6.95 -8.64
CA GLN A 73 4.39 6.14 -7.41
C GLN A 73 3.89 6.93 -6.21
N ILE A 74 4.44 8.13 -5.99
CA ILE A 74 4.07 9.00 -4.87
C ILE A 74 2.58 9.36 -4.97
N ARG A 75 2.12 9.72 -6.17
CA ARG A 75 0.70 9.97 -6.44
C ARG A 75 -0.16 8.77 -6.04
N ARG A 76 0.16 7.57 -6.55
CA ARG A 76 -0.61 6.36 -6.25
C ARG A 76 -0.64 6.03 -4.76
N GLN A 77 0.48 6.21 -4.06
CA GLN A 77 0.52 6.03 -2.61
C GLN A 77 -0.42 7.02 -1.90
N PHE A 78 -0.41 8.27 -2.31
CA PHE A 78 -1.30 9.29 -1.76
C PHE A 78 -2.76 9.01 -2.07
N GLU A 79 -3.09 8.59 -3.28
CA GLU A 79 -4.46 8.23 -3.67
C GLU A 79 -5.00 7.05 -2.87
N ASN A 80 -4.19 6.00 -2.69
CA ASN A 80 -4.56 4.87 -1.83
C ASN A 80 -4.82 5.34 -0.41
N TRP A 81 -3.93 6.16 0.15
CA TRP A 81 -4.14 6.76 1.46
C TRP A 81 -5.43 7.57 1.52
N ARG A 82 -5.72 8.41 0.53
CA ARG A 82 -6.93 9.24 0.47
C ARG A 82 -8.20 8.42 0.38
N TYR A 83 -8.18 7.34 -0.40
CA TYR A 83 -9.30 6.43 -0.53
C TYR A 83 -9.62 5.80 0.82
N GLU A 84 -8.60 5.32 1.52
CA GLU A 84 -8.72 4.72 2.86
C GLU A 84 -9.08 5.75 3.94
N HIS A 85 -8.75 7.03 3.76
CA HIS A 85 -8.97 8.10 4.74
C HIS A 85 -9.81 9.23 4.16
N SER A 86 -10.88 8.87 3.47
CA SER A 86 -11.72 9.82 2.73
C SER A 86 -12.33 10.91 3.63
N LEU A 87 -12.55 10.64 4.92
CA LEU A 87 -12.97 11.62 5.91
C LEU A 87 -12.00 12.80 6.07
N ASN A 88 -10.70 12.55 5.90
CA ASN A 88 -9.64 13.53 6.09
C ASN A 88 -9.27 14.21 4.77
N PHE A 89 -9.44 13.52 3.62
CA PHE A 89 -8.85 13.95 2.35
C PHE A 89 -9.79 13.87 1.13
N ARG A 90 -11.12 13.83 1.28
CA ARG A 90 -12.05 13.61 0.13
C ARG A 90 -11.77 14.49 -1.09
N HIS A 91 -11.34 15.75 -0.90
CA HIS A 91 -11.13 16.69 -2.00
C HIS A 91 -9.80 17.46 -1.94
N ASP A 92 -8.89 17.11 -1.02
CA ASP A 92 -7.71 17.94 -0.77
C ASP A 92 -6.41 17.27 -1.24
N PHE A 93 -5.97 17.65 -2.44
CA PHE A 93 -4.67 17.27 -2.98
C PHE A 93 -3.52 18.12 -2.40
N GLY A 94 -3.80 19.22 -1.72
CA GLY A 94 -2.82 20.16 -1.17
C GLY A 94 -2.23 19.75 0.18
N ARG A 95 -2.56 18.56 0.69
CA ARG A 95 -2.12 18.05 1.99
C ARG A 95 -1.16 16.86 1.92
N MET A 96 -0.47 16.68 0.79
CA MET A 96 0.63 15.70 0.72
C MET A 96 1.77 16.03 1.70
N ASN A 97 1.93 17.29 2.10
CA ASN A 97 2.91 17.71 3.11
C ASN A 97 2.57 17.26 4.55
N ASP A 98 1.31 16.89 4.81
CA ASP A 98 0.87 16.34 6.09
C ASP A 98 1.21 14.84 6.21
N ILE A 99 1.58 14.22 5.09
CA ILE A 99 1.94 12.82 5.01
C ILE A 99 3.41 12.61 5.34
N CYS A 100 3.70 11.58 6.13
CA CYS A 100 5.06 11.18 6.48
C CYS A 100 5.61 10.27 5.39
N TRP A 101 6.35 10.83 4.43
CA TRP A 101 7.00 10.08 3.35
C TRP A 101 8.33 9.48 3.82
N ASN A 102 8.56 8.21 3.50
CA ASN A 102 9.89 7.62 3.69
C ASN A 102 10.79 7.79 2.46
N PHE A 103 12.06 7.43 2.59
CA PHE A 103 13.05 7.59 1.53
C PHE A 103 12.72 6.80 0.26
N LEU A 104 11.91 5.76 0.32
CA LEU A 104 11.49 5.04 -0.88
C LEU A 104 10.44 5.84 -1.66
N GLY A 105 9.73 6.76 -1.00
CA GLY A 105 8.57 7.50 -1.51
C GLY A 105 7.24 6.82 -1.17
N THR A 106 7.26 5.85 -0.25
CA THR A 106 6.03 5.27 0.31
C THR A 106 5.62 6.04 1.56
N ILE A 107 4.34 5.93 1.92
CA ILE A 107 3.81 6.54 3.13
C ILE A 107 4.22 5.70 4.34
N ASP A 108 4.72 6.35 5.38
CA ASP A 108 4.74 5.80 6.73
C ASP A 108 3.36 5.99 7.34
N TYR A 109 2.56 4.92 7.24
CA TYR A 109 1.15 4.95 7.56
C TYR A 109 0.92 5.25 9.05
N MET A 110 1.72 4.62 9.91
CA MET A 110 1.61 4.77 11.35
C MET A 110 2.03 6.17 11.81
N GLU A 111 3.16 6.66 11.30
CA GLU A 111 3.62 8.01 11.68
C GLU A 111 2.72 9.10 11.11
N THR A 112 2.22 8.92 9.88
CA THR A 112 1.20 9.81 9.31
C THR A 112 -0.05 9.82 10.18
N ALA A 113 -0.58 8.66 10.56
CA ALA A 113 -1.76 8.57 11.42
C ALA A 113 -1.56 9.30 12.75
N LYS A 114 -0.43 9.07 13.43
CA LYS A 114 -0.10 9.76 14.69
C LYS A 114 -0.05 11.28 14.50
N ARG A 115 0.59 11.76 13.42
CA ARG A 115 0.69 13.19 13.12
C ARG A 115 -0.69 13.81 12.90
N LEU A 116 -1.54 13.17 12.09
CA LEU A 116 -2.91 13.65 11.82
C LEU A 116 -3.77 13.67 13.10
N VAL A 117 -3.67 12.61 13.91
CA VAL A 117 -4.43 12.48 15.16
C VAL A 117 -3.99 13.51 16.21
N ARG A 118 -2.78 14.04 16.13
CA ARG A 118 -2.25 15.05 17.06
C ARG A 118 -2.41 16.48 16.55
N SER A 119 -2.56 16.68 15.23
CA SER A 119 -2.78 18.01 14.64
C SER A 119 -4.11 18.62 15.10
N GLU A 120 -4.08 19.91 15.41
CA GLU A 120 -5.25 20.71 15.75
C GLU A 120 -6.02 21.18 14.51
N ASP A 121 -5.45 21.04 13.31
CA ASP A 121 -6.09 21.39 12.03
C ASP A 121 -7.22 20.42 11.66
N PHE A 122 -7.37 19.32 12.41
CA PHE A 122 -8.40 18.32 12.20
C PHE A 122 -9.41 18.30 13.35
N THR A 123 -10.67 18.12 12.97
CA THR A 123 -11.79 17.99 13.93
C THR A 123 -11.79 16.64 14.63
N PHE A 124 -12.55 16.52 15.72
CA PHE A 124 -12.81 15.24 16.38
C PHE A 124 -13.28 14.16 15.38
N PHE A 125 -14.20 14.51 14.49
CA PHE A 125 -14.75 13.60 13.48
C PHE A 125 -13.73 13.08 12.46
N GLN A 126 -12.61 13.77 12.32
CA GLN A 126 -11.50 13.38 11.44
C GLN A 126 -10.39 12.65 12.18
N ARG A 127 -10.13 13.04 13.44
CA ARG A 127 -9.04 12.46 14.25
C ARG A 127 -9.45 11.14 14.88
N PHE A 128 -10.67 11.05 15.41
CA PHE A 128 -11.13 9.87 16.14
C PHE A 128 -11.17 8.62 15.26
N PRO A 129 -11.73 8.63 14.03
CA PRO A 129 -11.72 7.45 13.16
C PRO A 129 -10.31 6.99 12.79
N VAL A 130 -9.38 7.92 12.53
CA VAL A 130 -7.97 7.58 12.27
C VAL A 130 -7.35 6.94 13.51
N ALA A 131 -7.53 7.51 14.70
CA ALA A 131 -7.01 6.93 15.93
C ALA A 131 -7.53 5.50 16.16
N CYS A 132 -8.82 5.26 15.88
CA CYS A 132 -9.45 3.94 15.94
C CYS A 132 -8.88 2.97 14.90
N PHE A 133 -8.74 3.40 13.64
CA PHE A 133 -8.26 2.58 12.52
C PHE A 133 -6.82 2.11 12.72
N TYR A 134 -5.97 2.96 13.30
CA TYR A 134 -4.55 2.67 13.58
C TYR A 134 -4.27 2.15 14.99
N TRP A 135 -5.31 1.83 15.77
CA TRP A 135 -5.16 1.31 17.13
C TRP A 135 -4.33 2.22 18.07
N LEU A 136 -4.46 3.54 17.91
CA LEU A 136 -3.77 4.53 18.75
C LEU A 136 -4.52 4.70 20.08
N THR A 137 -4.56 3.65 20.90
CA THR A 137 -5.41 3.54 22.10
C THR A 137 -5.37 4.76 23.01
N ASN A 138 -4.17 5.30 23.27
CA ASN A 138 -4.02 6.49 24.12
C ASN A 138 -4.66 7.73 23.49
N ASP A 139 -4.48 7.91 22.18
CA ASP A 139 -5.10 9.01 21.46
C ASP A 139 -6.62 8.82 21.33
N VAL A 140 -7.12 7.59 21.13
CA VAL A 140 -8.55 7.26 21.16
C VAL A 140 -9.18 7.66 22.49
N LEU A 141 -8.58 7.22 23.61
CA LEU A 141 -9.07 7.54 24.95
C LEU A 141 -9.07 9.06 25.19
N ARG A 142 -7.97 9.74 24.85
CA ARG A 142 -7.85 11.19 25.01
C ARG A 142 -8.91 11.94 24.20
N LEU A 143 -9.07 11.60 22.92
CA LEU A 143 -10.06 12.24 22.05
C LEU A 143 -11.49 11.97 22.54
N TRP A 144 -11.79 10.75 22.96
CA TRP A 144 -13.10 10.40 23.48
C TRP A 144 -13.44 11.16 24.76
N LEU A 145 -12.50 11.26 25.70
CA LEU A 145 -12.72 11.96 26.96
C LEU A 145 -12.90 13.47 26.74
N ALA A 146 -12.16 14.06 25.81
CA ALA A 146 -12.26 15.47 25.47
C ALA A 146 -13.52 15.83 24.67
N ALA A 147 -14.10 14.89 23.92
CA ALA A 147 -15.24 15.16 23.07
C ALA A 147 -16.54 15.43 23.84
N SER A 148 -17.31 16.39 23.35
CA SER A 148 -18.64 16.74 23.86
C SER A 148 -19.67 15.63 23.63
N THR A 149 -20.78 15.68 24.36
CA THR A 149 -21.90 14.75 24.16
C THR A 149 -22.45 14.83 22.72
N THR A 150 -22.52 16.03 22.15
CA THR A 150 -23.00 16.26 20.79
C THR A 150 -22.06 15.65 19.75
N GLU A 151 -20.75 15.81 19.90
CA GLU A 151 -19.77 15.19 19.00
C GLU A 151 -19.86 13.67 19.04
N LYS A 152 -19.98 13.08 20.23
CA LYS A 152 -20.14 11.64 20.41
C LYS A 152 -21.42 11.11 19.76
N ALA A 153 -22.54 11.82 19.95
CA ALA A 153 -23.84 11.43 19.37
C ALA A 153 -23.85 11.52 17.83
N ASN A 154 -23.14 12.50 17.26
CA ASN A 154 -23.12 12.74 15.82
C ASN A 154 -22.01 12.00 15.07
N LEU A 155 -21.10 11.31 15.75
CA LEU A 155 -19.95 10.66 15.12
C LEU A 155 -20.36 9.60 14.08
N ILE A 156 -21.26 8.70 14.45
CA ILE A 156 -21.73 7.63 13.55
C ILE A 156 -22.50 8.19 12.35
N PRO A 157 -23.52 9.05 12.53
CA PRO A 157 -24.19 9.72 11.41
C PRO A 157 -23.20 10.45 10.49
N TYR A 158 -22.24 11.19 11.06
CA TYR A 158 -21.24 11.91 10.28
C TYR A 158 -20.39 10.99 9.40
N ILE A 159 -19.94 9.85 9.93
CA ILE A 159 -19.14 8.88 9.16
C ILE A 159 -19.98 8.28 8.02
N PHE A 160 -21.24 7.95 8.31
CA PHE A 160 -22.17 7.36 7.35
C PHE A 160 -22.47 8.32 6.18
N ASP A 161 -22.86 9.56 6.48
CA ASP A 161 -23.24 10.58 5.48
C ASP A 161 -22.10 10.93 4.51
N ARG A 162 -20.85 10.76 4.95
CA ARG A 162 -19.66 11.04 4.14
C ARG A 162 -19.33 9.92 3.14
N GLY A 163 -20.09 8.82 3.11
CA GLY A 163 -19.81 7.68 2.24
C GLY A 163 -18.49 6.99 2.58
N THR A 164 -18.12 7.02 3.86
CA THR A 164 -16.90 6.39 4.36
C THR A 164 -17.01 4.87 4.16
N PRO A 165 -15.92 4.16 3.81
CA PRO A 165 -15.94 2.71 3.72
C PRO A 165 -16.55 2.06 4.98
N ASN A 166 -17.49 1.13 4.81
CA ASN A 166 -18.20 0.42 5.89
C ASN A 166 -17.26 -0.18 6.95
N ILE A 167 -16.03 -0.50 6.55
CA ILE A 167 -14.98 -1.02 7.42
C ILE A 167 -14.58 -0.04 8.53
N ILE A 168 -14.45 1.26 8.22
CA ILE A 168 -14.07 2.29 9.20
C ILE A 168 -15.22 2.50 10.16
N LEU A 169 -16.45 2.54 9.63
CA LEU A 169 -17.66 2.62 10.45
C LEU A 169 -17.71 1.47 11.47
N GLY A 170 -17.55 0.22 11.00
CA GLY A 170 -17.54 -0.94 11.88
C GLY A 170 -16.42 -0.88 12.94
N ILE A 171 -15.23 -0.40 12.57
CA ILE A 171 -14.11 -0.21 13.52
C ILE A 171 -14.48 0.82 14.60
N VAL A 172 -14.96 1.99 14.19
CA VAL A 172 -15.33 3.07 15.10
C VAL A 172 -16.46 2.64 16.03
N GLU A 173 -17.47 1.93 15.53
CA GLU A 173 -18.57 1.39 16.34
C GLU A 173 -18.05 0.46 17.45
N GLN A 174 -17.13 -0.47 17.14
CA GLN A 174 -16.61 -1.36 18.18
C GLN A 174 -15.80 -0.58 19.23
N TRP A 175 -15.03 0.44 18.83
CA TRP A 175 -14.34 1.32 19.78
C TRP A 175 -15.32 2.06 20.67
N ILE A 176 -16.41 2.60 20.12
CA ILE A 176 -17.45 3.29 20.91
C ILE A 176 -18.09 2.33 21.92
N ILE A 177 -18.47 1.12 21.50
CA ILE A 177 -19.04 0.12 22.42
C ILE A 177 -18.05 -0.22 23.53
N TRP A 178 -16.77 -0.38 23.20
CA TRP A 178 -15.72 -0.64 24.19
C TRP A 178 -15.54 0.52 25.18
N LEU A 179 -15.57 1.77 24.70
CA LEU A 179 -15.44 2.98 25.52
C LEU A 179 -16.65 3.17 26.44
N GLN A 180 -17.87 2.97 25.92
CA GLN A 180 -19.12 3.04 26.69
C GLN A 180 -19.21 1.93 27.75
N ALA A 181 -18.57 0.79 27.49
CA ALA A 181 -18.42 -0.30 28.45
C ALA A 181 -17.34 -0.06 29.54
N GLY A 182 -16.75 1.13 29.60
CA GLY A 182 -15.72 1.48 30.59
C GLY A 182 -14.30 1.05 30.20
N ALA A 183 -14.02 0.85 28.92
CA ALA A 183 -12.67 0.63 28.39
C ALA A 183 -11.90 -0.56 29.02
N VAL A 184 -12.61 -1.64 29.37
CA VAL A 184 -11.99 -2.83 29.98
C VAL A 184 -11.17 -3.62 28.95
N LYS A 185 -9.87 -3.82 29.20
CA LYS A 185 -8.90 -4.46 28.26
C LYS A 185 -9.40 -5.77 27.65
N LYS A 186 -10.00 -6.67 28.45
CA LYS A 186 -10.52 -7.97 27.99
C LYS A 186 -11.58 -7.89 26.88
N ARG A 187 -12.32 -6.78 26.78
CA ARG A 187 -13.32 -6.60 25.72
C ARG A 187 -12.69 -6.21 24.38
N LEU A 188 -11.59 -5.46 24.39
CA LEU A 188 -10.86 -5.07 23.17
C LEU A 188 -10.36 -6.30 22.40
N TYR A 189 -9.94 -7.35 23.11
CA TYR A 189 -9.56 -8.65 22.54
C TYR A 189 -10.69 -9.30 21.70
N PHE A 190 -11.92 -9.31 22.23
CA PHE A 190 -13.06 -9.88 21.52
C PHE A 190 -13.34 -9.13 20.21
N TYR A 191 -13.12 -7.81 20.22
CA TYR A 191 -13.25 -6.99 19.03
C TYR A 191 -12.13 -7.24 18.02
N VAL A 192 -10.87 -7.34 18.48
CA VAL A 192 -9.73 -7.77 17.66
C VAL A 192 -10.05 -9.05 16.88
N LYS A 193 -10.59 -10.08 17.55
CA LYS A 193 -10.94 -11.35 16.90
C LYS A 193 -11.96 -11.19 15.77
N LYS A 194 -12.96 -10.31 15.94
CA LYS A 194 -13.91 -10.00 14.86
C LYS A 194 -13.22 -9.31 13.68
N PHE A 195 -12.25 -8.44 13.94
CA PHE A 195 -11.52 -7.71 12.90
C PHE A 195 -10.58 -8.58 12.07
N ILE A 196 -10.07 -9.68 12.62
CA ILE A 196 -9.25 -10.65 11.87
C ILE A 196 -9.96 -11.13 10.60
N HIS A 197 -11.28 -11.02 10.51
CA HIS A 197 -12.06 -11.47 9.34
C HIS A 197 -12.37 -10.37 8.30
N PHE A 198 -12.08 -9.08 8.55
CA PHE A 198 -12.40 -7.99 7.61
C PHE A 198 -11.24 -7.57 6.68
N PRO A 199 -11.40 -7.62 5.33
CA PRO A 199 -10.40 -7.17 4.34
C PRO A 199 -10.14 -5.69 4.39
N GLY A 200 -8.85 -5.32 4.48
CA GLY A 200 -8.37 -3.94 4.52
C GLY A 200 -8.22 -3.34 5.92
N VAL A 201 -8.54 -4.07 7.00
CA VAL A 201 -8.32 -3.57 8.37
C VAL A 201 -6.85 -3.68 8.74
N ILE A 202 -6.27 -2.55 9.20
CA ILE A 202 -4.94 -2.54 9.81
C ILE A 202 -4.92 -3.53 10.98
N PRO A 203 -4.00 -4.50 10.97
CA PRO A 203 -3.92 -5.46 12.06
C PRO A 203 -3.63 -4.73 13.38
N PRO A 204 -4.14 -5.26 14.51
CA PRO A 204 -3.85 -4.69 15.81
C PRO A 204 -2.33 -4.76 16.09
N PRO A 205 -1.82 -3.93 17.02
CA PRO A 205 -0.41 -3.96 17.42
C PRO A 205 0.04 -5.38 17.79
N PHE A 206 1.29 -5.71 17.46
CA PHE A 206 1.86 -7.04 17.64
C PHE A 206 1.77 -7.54 19.09
N GLU A 207 1.83 -6.62 20.06
CA GLU A 207 1.72 -6.91 21.49
C GLU A 207 0.36 -7.50 21.86
N MET A 208 -0.69 -7.18 21.10
CA MET A 208 -2.03 -7.74 21.30
C MET A 208 -2.16 -9.18 20.80
N TRP A 209 -1.18 -9.68 20.02
CA TRP A 209 -1.25 -11.02 19.44
C TRP A 209 -0.74 -12.09 20.40
N GLN A 210 0.02 -11.70 21.43
CA GLN A 210 0.53 -12.63 22.44
C GLN A 210 -0.58 -13.35 23.20
N GLU A 211 -1.77 -12.76 23.24
CA GLU A 211 -2.95 -13.32 23.90
C GLU A 211 -3.79 -14.21 22.94
N LEU A 212 -3.46 -14.27 21.64
CA LEU A 212 -4.21 -15.05 20.64
C LEU A 212 -3.72 -16.51 20.56
N PRO A 213 -4.63 -17.47 20.29
CA PRO A 213 -4.23 -18.84 19.92
C PRO A 213 -3.31 -18.85 18.70
N SER A 214 -2.36 -19.78 18.65
CA SER A 214 -1.36 -19.88 17.57
C SER A 214 -1.97 -19.93 16.17
N GLU A 215 -3.07 -20.66 15.99
CA GLU A 215 -3.77 -20.75 14.71
C GLU A 215 -4.46 -19.43 14.31
N GLU A 216 -4.95 -18.64 15.26
CA GLU A 216 -5.50 -17.31 14.98
C GLU A 216 -4.40 -16.34 14.57
N VAL A 217 -3.22 -16.41 15.22
CA VAL A 217 -2.04 -15.64 14.81
C VAL A 217 -1.61 -16.01 13.39
N LYS A 218 -1.54 -17.30 13.05
CA LYS A 218 -1.23 -17.73 11.68
C LYS A 218 -2.24 -17.21 10.66
N CYS A 219 -3.54 -17.30 10.96
CA CYS A 219 -4.59 -16.75 10.10
C CYS A 219 -4.43 -15.24 9.89
N LEU A 220 -4.15 -14.49 10.96
CA LEU A 220 -3.88 -13.06 10.91
C LEU A 220 -2.63 -12.77 10.07
N LEU A 221 -1.56 -13.53 10.24
CA LEU A 221 -0.32 -13.35 9.48
C LEU A 221 -0.51 -13.62 7.98
N ARG A 222 -1.22 -14.69 7.59
CA ARG A 222 -1.56 -14.95 6.17
C ARG A 222 -2.39 -13.83 5.57
N ARG A 223 -3.29 -13.26 6.37
CA ARG A 223 -4.08 -12.11 5.96
C ARG A 223 -3.23 -10.85 5.78
N ILE A 224 -2.39 -10.52 6.76
CA ILE A 224 -1.50 -9.36 6.68
C ILE A 224 -0.54 -9.50 5.50
N LEU A 225 -0.07 -10.73 5.24
CA LEU A 225 0.68 -11.06 4.05
C LEU A 225 -0.14 -10.61 2.83
N ARG A 226 -1.31 -11.22 2.57
CA ARG A 226 -2.12 -10.91 1.38
C ARG A 226 -2.55 -9.44 1.25
N ASP A 227 -2.98 -8.83 2.34
CA ASP A 227 -3.70 -7.55 2.31
C ASP A 227 -2.76 -6.34 2.58
N HIS A 228 -1.68 -6.51 3.35
CA HIS A 228 -0.91 -5.40 3.92
C HIS A 228 0.62 -5.48 3.81
N PHE A 229 1.24 -6.59 3.38
CA PHE A 229 2.73 -6.69 3.30
C PHE A 229 3.37 -5.63 2.38
N GLY A 230 2.63 -5.07 1.41
CA GLY A 230 3.09 -3.99 0.54
C GLY A 230 3.08 -2.61 1.21
N THR A 231 2.43 -2.48 2.36
CA THR A 231 2.39 -1.24 3.15
C THR A 231 3.55 -1.20 4.13
N SER A 232 3.81 -0.03 4.71
CA SER A 232 4.80 0.10 5.79
C SER A 232 4.45 -0.75 7.01
N ILE A 233 3.17 -0.95 7.30
CA ILE A 233 2.67 -1.73 8.44
C ILE A 233 3.02 -3.21 8.28
N GLY A 234 2.69 -3.80 7.13
CA GLY A 234 3.01 -5.20 6.90
C GLY A 234 4.52 -5.43 6.95
N ARG A 235 5.32 -4.56 6.32
CA ARG A 235 6.78 -4.66 6.39
C ARG A 235 7.32 -4.59 7.82
N ASP A 236 6.84 -3.67 8.64
CA ASP A 236 7.26 -3.56 10.05
C ASP A 236 6.94 -4.85 10.82
N ILE A 237 5.71 -5.38 10.68
CA ILE A 237 5.27 -6.63 11.29
C ILE A 237 6.20 -7.80 10.90
N PHE A 238 6.47 -7.97 9.61
CA PHE A 238 7.32 -9.06 9.13
C PHE A 238 8.80 -8.85 9.48
N SER A 239 9.24 -7.60 9.69
CA SER A 239 10.62 -7.32 10.12
C SER A 239 10.88 -7.73 11.57
N ARG A 240 9.85 -7.71 12.43
CA ARG A 240 9.91 -8.12 13.84
C ARG A 240 9.75 -9.62 14.05
N MET A 241 9.30 -10.33 13.01
CA MET A 241 9.11 -11.78 13.07
C MET A 241 10.44 -12.53 12.97
N ASP A 242 10.55 -13.65 13.69
CA ASP A 242 11.64 -14.59 13.52
C ASP A 242 11.79 -15.01 12.05
N ALA A 243 13.04 -15.08 11.58
CA ALA A 243 13.33 -15.31 10.17
C ALA A 243 12.85 -16.69 9.69
N ASN A 244 12.90 -17.72 10.55
CA ASN A 244 12.46 -19.07 10.20
C ASN A 244 10.94 -19.14 10.13
N VAL A 245 10.25 -18.56 11.12
CA VAL A 245 8.78 -18.48 11.13
C VAL A 245 8.28 -17.72 9.91
N ARG A 246 8.91 -16.59 9.58
CA ARG A 246 8.59 -15.79 8.40
C ARG A 246 8.77 -16.57 7.11
N MET A 247 9.91 -17.26 6.96
CA MET A 247 10.18 -18.05 5.76
C MET A 247 9.21 -19.23 5.63
N GLN A 248 8.84 -19.87 6.74
CA GLN A 248 7.83 -20.92 6.74
C GLN A 248 6.49 -20.40 6.23
N LEU A 249 6.04 -19.24 6.73
CA LEU A 249 4.81 -18.61 6.26
C LEU A 249 4.88 -18.27 4.76
N PHE A 250 6.02 -17.78 4.28
CA PHE A 250 6.18 -17.46 2.86
C PHE A 250 6.09 -18.70 1.97
N LYS A 251 6.57 -19.85 2.46
CA LYS A 251 6.47 -21.13 1.76
C LYS A 251 5.05 -21.70 1.75
N GLU A 252 4.20 -21.32 2.70
CA GLU A 252 2.79 -21.75 2.73
C GLU A 252 1.93 -21.05 1.67
N ASP A 253 2.27 -19.82 1.27
CA ASP A 253 1.55 -19.06 0.23
C ASP A 253 2.53 -18.25 -0.66
N PRO A 254 3.35 -18.94 -1.47
CA PRO A 254 4.39 -18.30 -2.26
C PRO A 254 3.81 -17.38 -3.35
N TYR A 255 2.58 -17.64 -3.84
CA TYR A 255 1.90 -16.75 -4.77
C TYR A 255 1.68 -15.38 -4.16
N SER A 256 1.04 -15.31 -2.98
CA SER A 256 0.77 -14.02 -2.33
C SER A 256 2.06 -13.29 -2.02
N VAL A 257 3.11 -13.99 -1.54
CA VAL A 257 4.42 -13.34 -1.32
C VAL A 257 4.94 -12.72 -2.59
N LEU A 258 5.10 -13.51 -3.66
CA LEU A 258 5.74 -13.06 -4.90
C LEU A 258 4.92 -11.99 -5.62
N ALA A 259 3.60 -12.10 -5.64
CA ALA A 259 2.71 -11.07 -6.19
C ALA A 259 2.88 -9.71 -5.51
N MET A 260 3.39 -9.69 -4.28
CA MET A 260 3.64 -8.46 -3.53
C MET A 260 5.03 -7.89 -3.74
N TYR A 261 6.02 -8.76 -3.92
CA TYR A 261 7.30 -8.30 -4.42
C TYR A 261 7.16 -7.68 -5.82
N LEU A 262 6.14 -8.02 -6.61
CA LEU A 262 5.80 -7.29 -7.85
C LEU A 262 5.20 -5.89 -7.62
N ARG A 263 5.00 -5.44 -6.38
CA ARG A 263 4.50 -4.10 -6.08
C ARG A 263 5.63 -3.18 -5.64
N TRP A 264 5.47 -1.91 -5.94
CA TRP A 264 6.40 -0.90 -5.49
C TRP A 264 6.37 -0.75 -3.97
N PRO A 265 7.53 -0.68 -3.29
CA PRO A 265 8.90 -0.51 -3.81
C PRO A 265 9.73 -1.81 -3.90
N LEU A 266 9.12 -2.99 -3.84
CA LEU A 266 9.81 -4.27 -3.62
C LEU A 266 10.24 -5.00 -4.91
N GLN A 267 9.98 -4.44 -6.10
CA GLN A 267 10.16 -5.20 -7.35
C GLN A 267 11.60 -5.58 -7.65
N THR A 268 12.57 -4.83 -7.14
CA THR A 268 13.99 -5.15 -7.28
C THR A 268 14.39 -6.42 -6.51
N GLU A 269 13.61 -6.82 -5.51
CA GLU A 269 13.86 -8.01 -4.69
C GLU A 269 13.06 -9.24 -5.15
N PHE A 270 12.18 -9.07 -6.15
CA PHE A 270 11.28 -10.13 -6.63
C PHE A 270 12.04 -11.40 -7.07
N LEU A 271 13.08 -11.27 -7.89
CA LEU A 271 13.80 -12.42 -8.44
C LEU A 271 14.55 -13.19 -7.34
N GLU A 272 15.16 -12.48 -6.40
CA GLU A 272 15.82 -13.10 -5.25
C GLU A 272 14.82 -13.84 -4.36
N MET A 273 13.67 -13.24 -4.08
CA MET A 273 12.61 -13.91 -3.33
C MET A 273 12.05 -15.13 -4.08
N ALA A 274 11.89 -15.05 -5.40
CA ALA A 274 11.42 -16.16 -6.22
C ALA A 274 12.35 -17.38 -6.12
N LYS A 275 13.67 -17.16 -6.13
CA LYS A 275 14.66 -18.23 -5.96
C LYS A 275 14.46 -19.00 -4.66
N HIS A 276 14.16 -18.30 -3.57
CA HIS A 276 13.92 -18.92 -2.27
C HIS A 276 12.61 -19.72 -2.19
N LEU A 277 11.66 -19.44 -3.09
CA LEU A 277 10.32 -20.02 -3.05
C LEU A 277 10.06 -21.07 -4.14
N TYR A 278 10.98 -21.28 -5.10
CA TYR A 278 10.79 -22.29 -6.16
C TYR A 278 10.44 -23.67 -5.63
N SER A 279 11.09 -24.14 -4.56
CA SER A 279 10.81 -25.46 -3.97
C SER A 279 9.41 -25.61 -3.37
N SER A 280 8.71 -24.50 -3.15
CA SER A 280 7.38 -24.45 -2.55
C SER A 280 6.30 -24.07 -3.54
N MET A 281 6.66 -23.77 -4.79
CA MET A 281 5.71 -23.47 -5.86
C MET A 281 5.37 -24.72 -6.66
N ASP A 282 4.09 -24.86 -6.99
CA ASP A 282 3.64 -25.78 -8.03
C ASP A 282 3.47 -25.05 -9.37
N GLY A 283 3.14 -25.82 -10.40
CA GLY A 283 2.89 -25.30 -11.74
C GLY A 283 1.73 -24.29 -11.82
N GLY A 284 0.72 -24.45 -10.97
CA GLY A 284 -0.43 -23.55 -10.93
C GLY A 284 -0.04 -22.17 -10.38
N ILE A 285 0.68 -22.13 -9.27
CA ILE A 285 1.22 -20.90 -8.68
C ILE A 285 2.14 -20.19 -9.66
N PHE A 286 3.07 -20.92 -10.30
CA PHE A 286 3.97 -20.34 -11.28
C PHE A 286 3.21 -19.70 -12.45
N PHE A 287 2.22 -20.41 -13.01
CA PHE A 287 1.37 -19.88 -14.08
C PHE A 287 0.59 -18.63 -13.65
N MET A 288 0.03 -18.63 -12.44
CA MET A 288 -0.67 -17.47 -11.88
C MET A 288 0.24 -16.25 -11.73
N LEU A 289 1.50 -16.43 -11.32
CA LEU A 289 2.48 -15.34 -11.27
C LEU A 289 2.83 -14.78 -12.65
N ILE A 290 3.03 -15.65 -13.65
CA ILE A 290 3.27 -15.21 -15.03
C ILE A 290 2.10 -14.37 -15.54
N LYS A 291 0.86 -14.85 -15.34
CA LYS A 291 -0.36 -14.08 -15.68
C LYS A 291 -0.42 -12.75 -14.94
N HIS A 292 -0.01 -12.71 -13.68
CA HIS A 292 0.04 -11.48 -12.89
C HIS A 292 1.07 -10.49 -13.45
N ILE A 293 2.27 -10.94 -13.83
CA ILE A 293 3.28 -10.04 -14.43
C ILE A 293 2.78 -9.52 -15.79
N ILE A 294 2.16 -10.38 -16.59
CA ILE A 294 1.59 -9.99 -17.89
C ILE A 294 0.46 -8.98 -17.73
N SER A 295 -0.42 -9.15 -16.75
CA SER A 295 -1.46 -8.16 -16.50
C SER A 295 -0.85 -6.80 -16.18
N LYS A 296 0.21 -6.74 -15.37
CA LYS A 296 0.95 -5.49 -15.11
C LYS A 296 1.55 -4.87 -16.38
N ILE A 297 2.05 -5.68 -17.32
CA ILE A 297 2.53 -5.21 -18.63
C ILE A 297 1.37 -4.65 -19.45
N CYS A 298 0.26 -5.38 -19.57
CA CYS A 298 -0.90 -5.00 -20.38
C CYS A 298 -1.57 -3.73 -19.87
N TYR A 299 -1.71 -3.61 -18.55
CA TYR A 299 -2.29 -2.43 -17.90
C TYR A 299 -1.29 -1.27 -17.75
N LYS A 300 -0.08 -1.40 -18.30
CA LYS A 300 1.00 -0.40 -18.23
C LYS A 300 1.16 0.14 -16.81
N GLU A 301 1.18 -0.76 -15.82
CA GLU A 301 1.21 -0.33 -14.43
C GLU A 301 2.43 0.57 -14.20
N GLU A 302 2.16 1.80 -13.80
CA GLU A 302 3.17 2.83 -13.53
C GLU A 302 4.19 2.21 -12.57
N SER A 303 5.40 1.98 -13.05
CA SER A 303 6.45 1.21 -12.40
C SER A 303 7.79 1.71 -12.91
N GLN A 304 8.77 1.85 -12.01
CA GLN A 304 10.15 2.14 -12.42
C GLN A 304 10.81 0.92 -13.10
N LEU A 305 10.23 -0.27 -12.89
CA LEU A 305 10.72 -1.51 -13.43
C LEU A 305 9.98 -1.87 -14.72
N ASP A 306 10.75 -2.21 -15.75
CA ASP A 306 10.21 -2.82 -16.96
C ASP A 306 9.80 -4.27 -16.66
N TYR A 307 8.49 -4.49 -16.49
CA TYR A 307 7.95 -5.82 -16.23
C TYR A 307 8.20 -6.81 -17.38
N ARG A 308 8.49 -6.36 -18.61
CA ARG A 308 8.91 -7.25 -19.71
C ARG A 308 10.29 -7.83 -19.43
N ILE A 309 11.24 -6.99 -18.98
CA ILE A 309 12.57 -7.44 -18.55
C ILE A 309 12.44 -8.35 -17.33
N LEU A 310 11.62 -7.98 -16.35
CA LEU A 310 11.38 -8.81 -15.17
C LEU A 310 10.83 -10.19 -15.56
N LEU A 311 9.83 -10.24 -16.44
CA LEU A 311 9.24 -11.48 -16.94
C LEU A 311 10.29 -12.34 -17.65
N LYS A 312 11.12 -11.71 -18.49
CA LYS A 312 12.24 -12.37 -19.17
C LYS A 312 13.19 -13.04 -18.19
N LEU A 313 13.67 -12.29 -17.21
CA LEU A 313 14.61 -12.79 -16.21
C LEU A 313 13.98 -13.86 -15.32
N PHE A 314 12.72 -13.67 -14.89
CA PHE A 314 12.00 -14.64 -14.07
C PHE A 314 11.81 -15.97 -14.79
N TRP A 315 11.45 -15.93 -16.07
CA TRP A 315 11.33 -17.12 -16.91
C TRP A 315 12.67 -17.82 -17.13
N LEU A 316 13.73 -17.07 -17.44
CA LEU A 316 15.06 -17.65 -17.65
C LEU A 316 15.61 -18.34 -16.39
N GLN A 317 15.36 -17.76 -15.22
CA GLN A 317 15.82 -18.29 -13.93
C GLN A 317 14.91 -19.37 -13.35
N SER A 318 13.73 -19.61 -13.93
CA SER A 318 12.81 -20.62 -13.40
C SER A 318 13.30 -22.04 -13.70
N PRO A 319 13.06 -23.00 -12.78
CA PRO A 319 13.28 -24.42 -13.04
C PRO A 319 12.59 -24.91 -14.32
N ASP A 320 13.20 -25.88 -15.01
CA ASP A 320 12.73 -26.38 -16.31
C ASP A 320 11.44 -27.18 -16.18
N GLU A 321 11.16 -27.75 -15.01
CA GLU A 321 9.92 -28.45 -14.70
C GLU A 321 8.70 -27.54 -14.92
N PHE A 322 8.80 -26.25 -14.58
CA PHE A 322 7.72 -25.30 -14.80
C PHE A 322 7.51 -24.97 -16.28
N LYS A 323 8.60 -24.89 -17.06
CA LYS A 323 8.55 -24.53 -18.48
C LYS A 323 7.91 -25.63 -19.33
N ASN A 324 8.05 -26.88 -18.90
CA ASN A 324 7.54 -28.05 -19.62
C ASN A 324 6.07 -28.40 -19.30
N LEU A 325 5.40 -27.63 -18.44
CA LEU A 325 4.00 -27.87 -18.11
C LEU A 325 3.09 -27.59 -19.32
N PRO A 326 2.14 -28.49 -19.67
CA PRO A 326 1.35 -28.38 -20.89
C PRO A 326 0.61 -27.03 -21.05
N GLY A 327 0.02 -26.52 -19.97
CA GLY A 327 -0.69 -25.23 -19.97
C GLY A 327 0.24 -24.02 -20.15
N ILE A 328 1.49 -24.13 -19.70
CA ILE A 328 2.50 -23.09 -19.83
C ILE A 328 3.16 -23.14 -21.21
N ARG A 329 3.36 -24.34 -21.77
CA ARG A 329 3.93 -24.51 -23.11
C ARG A 329 3.06 -23.85 -24.20
N LEU A 330 1.76 -24.12 -24.18
CA LEU A 330 0.80 -23.47 -25.10
C LEU A 330 0.73 -21.94 -24.92
N PHE A 331 0.87 -21.48 -23.67
CA PHE A 331 0.89 -20.06 -23.34
C PHE A 331 2.22 -19.39 -23.75
N SER A 332 3.35 -20.10 -23.66
CA SER A 332 4.65 -19.62 -24.07
C SER A 332 4.75 -19.44 -25.58
N GLU A 333 4.23 -20.39 -26.37
CA GLU A 333 4.32 -20.33 -27.83
C GLU A 333 3.53 -19.14 -28.42
N SER A 334 2.49 -18.65 -27.73
CA SER A 334 1.67 -17.51 -28.18
C SER A 334 2.10 -16.16 -27.59
N ILE A 335 2.34 -16.06 -26.28
CA ILE A 335 2.59 -14.78 -25.59
C ILE A 335 4.07 -14.52 -25.35
N ILE A 336 4.89 -15.56 -25.08
CA ILE A 336 6.34 -15.35 -24.96
C ILE A 336 6.90 -14.93 -26.32
N PHE A 337 6.37 -15.42 -27.45
CA PHE A 337 6.81 -14.92 -28.76
C PHE A 337 6.53 -13.42 -28.96
N GLU A 338 5.34 -12.95 -28.59
CA GLU A 338 4.93 -11.54 -28.76
C GLU A 338 5.64 -10.58 -27.81
N TYR A 339 5.95 -11.00 -26.58
CA TYR A 339 6.54 -10.13 -25.55
C TYR A 339 8.04 -10.36 -25.29
N PHE A 340 8.60 -11.51 -25.69
CA PHE A 340 10.03 -11.77 -25.53
C PHE A 340 10.86 -11.43 -26.77
N PHE A 341 10.32 -11.67 -27.97
CA PHE A 341 11.09 -11.62 -29.23
C PHE A 341 10.74 -10.44 -30.14
N LYS A 342 9.73 -9.63 -29.79
CA LYS A 342 9.51 -8.27 -30.29
C LYS A 342 9.77 -7.28 -29.17
#